data_AF-A0A0G4MYN2-F1
#
_entry.id   AF-A0A0G4MYN2-F1
#
_cell.length_a   1.000
_cell.length_b   1.000
_cell.length_c   1.000
_cell.angle_alpha   90.00
_cell.angle_beta   90.00
_cell.angle_gamma   90.00
#
_symmetry.space_group_name_H-M   'P 1'
#
loop_
_entity.id
_entity.type
_entity.pdbx_description
1 polymer ?
#
loop_
_entity_poly.entity_id
_entity_poly.type
_entity_poly.pdbx_seq_one_letter_code
_entity_poly.pdbx_strand_id
1 'polypeptide(L)'
;MVSLLKRFYDPMSGRITIEGSQDIVDIYHRRAVSLMQQEPALFQGTIRDNVSMGVGQDDSGEITIDDTTIKTALRAADAWAFVTSLPECLTPLTARAVHNSLEDSDSV
;
A
#
# COMPACT_ATOMS: atom_id res chain seq x y z
N MET A 1 14.79 -12.83 3.05
CA MET A 1 14.43 -12.62 4.47
C MET A 1 12.97 -12.18 4.63
N VAL A 2 12.53 -11.07 4.00
CA VAL A 2 11.14 -10.57 4.08
C VAL A 2 10.09 -11.62 3.65
N SER A 3 10.39 -12.45 2.65
CA SER A 3 9.46 -13.47 2.16
C SER A 3 9.13 -14.57 3.18
N LEU A 4 10.09 -14.92 4.05
CA LEU A 4 9.88 -15.88 5.14
C LEU A 4 9.04 -15.27 6.26
N LEU A 5 9.29 -13.98 6.59
CA LEU A 5 8.52 -13.25 7.60
C LEU A 5 7.05 -13.07 7.18
N LYS A 6 6.79 -12.83 5.90
CA LYS A 6 5.43 -12.78 5.33
C LYS A 6 4.86 -14.16 5.02
N ARG A 7 5.56 -15.24 5.38
CA ARG A 7 5.15 -16.64 5.15
C ARG A 7 4.79 -16.98 3.70
N PHE A 8 5.42 -16.30 2.75
CA PHE A 8 5.40 -16.75 1.36
C PHE A 8 6.18 -18.06 1.16
N TYR A 9 7.07 -18.38 2.10
CA TYR A 9 7.79 -19.64 2.17
C TYR A 9 7.86 -20.11 3.62
N ASP A 10 7.86 -21.43 3.81
CA ASP A 10 8.11 -22.04 5.11
C ASP A 10 9.61 -22.27 5.34
N PRO A 11 10.11 -22.09 6.58
CA PRO A 11 11.50 -22.39 6.90
C PRO A 11 11.76 -23.90 6.85
N MET A 12 12.87 -24.30 6.23
CA MET A 12 13.28 -25.72 6.18
C MET A 12 13.77 -26.26 7.53
N SER A 13 14.25 -25.38 8.40
CA SER A 13 14.63 -25.70 9.78
C SER A 13 14.50 -24.46 10.68
N GLY A 14 14.30 -24.67 11.98
CA GLY A 14 14.04 -23.61 12.96
C GLY A 14 12.57 -23.18 12.98
N ARG A 15 12.27 -22.06 13.65
CA ARG A 15 10.93 -21.46 13.66
C ARG A 15 11.00 -19.93 13.71
N ILE A 16 9.95 -19.30 13.20
CA ILE A 16 9.74 -17.85 13.27
C ILE A 16 8.56 -17.63 14.22
N THR A 17 8.75 -16.82 15.25
CA THR A 17 7.72 -16.50 16.26
C THR A 17 7.54 -15.00 16.35
N ILE A 18 6.30 -14.57 16.55
CA ILE A 18 5.93 -13.17 16.79
C ILE A 18 5.23 -13.15 18.15
N GLU A 19 5.74 -12.33 19.06
CA GLU A 19 5.25 -12.23 20.45
C GLU A 19 5.17 -13.58 21.20
N GLY A 20 6.04 -14.53 20.86
CA GLY A 20 6.08 -15.85 21.50
C GLY A 20 5.02 -16.84 21.03
N SER A 21 4.05 -16.42 20.21
CA SER A 21 3.06 -17.33 19.61
C SER A 21 3.66 -18.11 18.43
N GLN A 22 3.25 -19.39 18.33
CA GLN A 22 3.64 -20.30 17.25
C GLN A 22 2.63 -20.32 16.10
N ASP A 23 1.36 -20.01 16.40
CA ASP A 23 0.28 -19.95 15.43
C ASP A 23 0.22 -18.57 14.81
N ILE A 24 1.18 -18.33 13.94
CA ILE A 24 0.93 -17.44 12.83
C ILE A 24 -0.16 -18.17 12.01
N VAL A 25 -1.27 -17.52 11.67
CA VAL A 25 -2.24 -18.02 10.69
C VAL A 25 -2.13 -17.09 9.50
N ASP A 26 -1.88 -17.63 8.30
CA ASP A 26 -1.32 -16.88 7.16
C ASP A 26 -2.11 -15.60 6.81
N ILE A 27 -3.44 -15.65 6.88
CA ILE A 27 -4.30 -14.51 6.53
C ILE A 27 -4.28 -13.39 7.59
N TYR A 28 -4.30 -13.75 8.88
CA TYR A 28 -4.39 -12.78 9.97
C TYR A 28 -3.05 -12.10 10.23
N HIS A 29 -1.96 -12.84 10.00
CA HIS A 29 -0.60 -12.30 10.09
C HIS A 29 -0.32 -11.23 9.03
N ARG A 30 -0.80 -11.44 7.80
CA ARG A 30 -0.63 -10.47 6.72
C ARG A 30 -1.40 -9.17 6.95
N ARG A 31 -2.46 -9.19 7.77
CA ARG A 31 -3.16 -7.97 8.23
C ARG A 31 -2.36 -7.17 9.25
N ALA A 32 -1.48 -7.81 10.01
CA ALA A 32 -0.67 -7.17 11.04
C ALA A 32 0.67 -6.62 10.51
N VAL A 33 1.06 -6.96 9.29
CA VAL A 33 2.37 -6.58 8.72
C VAL A 33 2.20 -5.90 7.36
N SER A 34 2.51 -4.60 7.32
CA SER A 34 2.61 -3.83 6.07
C SER A 34 4.03 -3.87 5.52
N LEU A 35 4.16 -3.89 4.19
CA LEU A 35 5.45 -3.84 3.50
C LEU A 35 5.52 -2.58 2.63
N MET A 36 6.53 -1.75 2.87
CA MET A 36 6.89 -0.64 1.98
C MET A 36 7.96 -1.11 0.99
N GLN A 37 7.68 -0.96 -0.30
CA GLN A 37 8.63 -1.25 -1.37
C GLN A 37 9.34 0.03 -1.80
N GLN A 38 10.61 -0.07 -2.21
CA GLN A 38 11.35 1.07 -2.77
C GLN A 38 10.74 1.55 -4.09
N GLU A 39 10.29 0.61 -4.92
CA GLU A 39 9.49 0.86 -6.11
C GLU A 39 8.10 0.23 -5.89
N PRO A 40 7.13 0.99 -5.36
CA PRO A 40 5.80 0.45 -5.07
C PRO A 40 5.05 0.17 -6.37
N ALA A 41 4.55 -1.07 -6.49
CA ALA A 41 3.64 -1.43 -7.57
C ALA A 41 2.25 -0.83 -7.30
N LEU A 42 1.77 -0.01 -8.24
CA LEU A 42 0.41 0.52 -8.24
C LEU A 42 -0.50 -0.38 -9.07
N PHE A 43 -1.71 -0.62 -8.58
CA PHE A 43 -2.74 -1.32 -9.33
C PHE A 43 -3.39 -0.37 -10.33
N GLN A 44 -3.83 -0.92 -11.46
CA GLN A 44 -4.62 -0.18 -12.43
C GLN A 44 -5.92 0.30 -11.78
N GLY A 45 -6.11 1.61 -11.74
CA GLY A 45 -7.24 2.24 -11.04
C GLY A 45 -6.86 3.63 -10.56
N THR A 46 -7.68 4.18 -9.66
CA THR A 46 -7.46 5.49 -9.07
C THR A 46 -6.50 5.45 -7.88
N ILE A 47 -5.99 6.62 -7.49
CA ILE A 47 -5.28 6.78 -6.20
C ILE A 47 -6.17 6.33 -5.05
N ARG A 48 -7.46 6.68 -5.13
CA ARG A 48 -8.48 6.31 -4.15
C ARG A 48 -8.55 4.79 -4.00
N ASP A 49 -8.65 4.06 -5.10
CA ASP A 49 -8.71 2.60 -5.10
C ASP A 49 -7.44 2.02 -4.48
N ASN A 50 -6.27 2.53 -4.88
CA ASN A 50 -4.98 2.06 -4.36
C ASN A 50 -4.85 2.25 -2.85
N VAL A 51 -5.24 3.41 -2.32
CA VAL A 51 -5.21 3.70 -0.87
C VAL A 51 -6.25 2.87 -0.14
N SER A 52 -7.44 2.69 -0.72
CA SER A 52 -8.55 1.97 -0.08
C SER A 52 -8.24 0.49 0.18
N MET A 53 -7.43 -0.15 -0.66
CA MET A 53 -6.99 -1.53 -0.43
C MET A 53 -6.16 -1.69 0.84
N GLY A 54 -5.49 -0.63 1.31
CA GLY A 54 -4.64 -0.66 2.50
C GLY A 54 -5.36 -0.29 3.80
N VAL A 55 -6.48 0.44 3.74
CA VAL A 55 -7.15 1.02 4.92
C VAL A 55 -8.13 0.04 5.58
N GLY A 56 -8.56 -1.00 4.88
CA GLY A 56 -9.28 -2.11 5.47
C GLY A 56 -10.30 -2.71 4.49
N GLN A 57 -10.13 -4.00 4.21
CA GLN A 57 -11.23 -4.83 3.76
C GLN A 57 -11.96 -5.31 5.01
N ASP A 58 -13.25 -5.03 5.12
CA ASP A 58 -14.09 -5.87 5.95
C ASP A 58 -14.07 -7.30 5.36
N ASP A 59 -14.41 -8.30 6.17
CA ASP A 59 -14.50 -9.70 5.68
C ASP A 59 -15.61 -9.87 4.62
N SER A 60 -16.39 -8.80 4.35
CA SER A 60 -17.46 -8.72 3.37
C SER A 60 -16.94 -8.36 1.96
N GLY A 61 -15.69 -7.91 1.84
CA GLY A 61 -15.07 -7.55 0.57
C GLY A 61 -15.59 -6.25 -0.06
N GLU A 62 -16.46 -5.51 0.64
CA GLU A 62 -16.95 -4.21 0.18
C GLU A 62 -16.05 -3.09 0.71
N ILE A 63 -15.44 -2.36 -0.23
CA ILE A 63 -14.62 -1.19 0.09
C ILE A 63 -15.56 -0.01 0.33
N THR A 64 -16.15 0.07 1.51
CA THR A 64 -16.98 1.22 1.94
C THR A 64 -16.13 2.18 2.76
N ILE A 65 -15.11 2.76 2.13
CA ILE A 65 -14.21 3.70 2.80
C ILE A 65 -14.58 5.12 2.42
N ASP A 66 -14.88 5.95 3.42
CA ASP A 66 -15.18 7.37 3.22
C ASP A 66 -13.95 8.16 2.76
N ASP A 67 -14.18 9.18 1.95
CA ASP A 67 -13.13 10.04 1.41
C ASP A 67 -12.38 10.78 2.52
N THR A 68 -13.01 11.02 3.68
CA THR A 68 -12.35 11.63 4.85
C THR A 68 -11.24 10.73 5.40
N THR A 69 -11.48 9.41 5.44
CA THR A 69 -10.48 8.43 5.90
C THR A 69 -9.29 8.38 4.94
N ILE A 70 -9.57 8.40 3.63
CA ILE A 70 -8.54 8.42 2.58
C ILE A 70 -7.68 9.69 2.68
N LYS A 71 -8.31 10.87 2.84
CA LYS A 71 -7.60 12.14 3.05
C LYS A 71 -6.72 12.11 4.30
N THR A 72 -7.22 11.51 5.38
CA THR A 72 -6.48 11.40 6.63
C THR A 72 -5.27 10.48 6.48
N ALA A 73 -5.42 9.34 5.80
CA ALA A 73 -4.33 8.43 5.49
C ALA A 73 -3.26 9.09 4.61
N LEU A 74 -3.67 9.81 3.56
CA LEU A 74 -2.75 10.54 2.68
C LEU A 74 -1.98 11.65 3.42
N ARG A 75 -2.61 12.32 4.38
CA ARG A 75 -1.93 13.31 5.23
C ARG A 75 -0.95 12.65 6.19
N ALA A 76 -1.32 11.52 6.79
CA ALA A 76 -0.43 10.77 7.67
C ALA A 76 0.81 10.22 6.93
N ALA A 77 0.66 9.93 5.64
CA ALA A 77 1.75 9.47 4.76
C ALA A 77 2.53 10.62 4.09
N ASP A 78 2.24 11.89 4.41
CA ASP A 78 2.78 13.08 3.74
C ASP A 78 2.61 13.09 2.20
N ALA A 79 1.65 12.31 1.70
CA ALA A 79 1.34 12.16 0.29
C ALA A 79 0.26 13.14 -0.18
N TRP A 80 -0.42 13.82 0.75
CA TRP A 80 -1.54 14.71 0.43
C TRP A 80 -1.13 15.86 -0.51
N ALA A 81 0.01 16.51 -0.26
CA ALA A 81 0.49 17.62 -1.08
C ALA A 81 0.75 17.18 -2.54
N PHE A 82 1.37 16.00 -2.71
CA PHE A 82 1.61 15.39 -4.01
C PHE A 82 0.28 15.10 -4.74
N VAL A 83 -0.65 14.43 -4.06
CA VAL A 83 -1.97 14.10 -4.65
C VAL A 83 -2.71 15.35 -5.09
N THR A 84 -2.67 16.44 -4.30
CA THR A 84 -3.30 17.73 -4.67
C THR A 84 -2.60 18.48 -5.78
N SER A 85 -1.32 18.20 -6.04
CA SER A 85 -0.57 18.81 -7.14
C SER A 85 -0.93 18.20 -8.51
N LEU A 86 -1.56 17.02 -8.53
CA LEU A 86 -1.97 16.37 -9.76
C LEU A 86 -3.21 17.07 -10.34
N PRO A 87 -3.24 17.33 -11.67
CA PRO A 87 -4.36 18.01 -12.33
C PRO A 87 -5.69 17.27 -12.17
N GLU A 88 -5.65 15.97 -11.88
CA GLU A 88 -6.81 15.14 -11.63
C GLU A 88 -6.67 14.32 -10.33
N CYS A 89 -6.33 14.97 -9.21
CA CYS A 89 -6.19 14.45 -7.82
C CYS A 89 -6.55 12.97 -7.52
N LEU A 90 -7.76 12.50 -7.89
CA LEU A 90 -8.28 11.17 -7.53
C LEU A 90 -8.61 10.28 -8.75
N THR A 91 -8.18 10.63 -9.96
CA THR A 91 -8.49 9.85 -11.18
C THR A 91 -7.34 8.85 -11.47
N PRO A 92 -7.39 8.06 -12.57
CA PRO A 92 -6.52 6.89 -12.69
C PRO A 92 -5.05 7.28 -12.83
N LEU A 93 -4.22 6.72 -11.96
CA LEU A 93 -2.78 6.70 -12.14
C LEU A 93 -2.47 5.73 -13.28
N THR A 94 -2.63 6.20 -14.52
CA THR A 94 -1.90 5.55 -15.61
C THR A 94 -0.42 5.69 -15.31
N ALA A 95 0.36 4.63 -15.51
CA ALA A 95 1.82 4.58 -15.27
C ALA A 95 2.62 5.72 -15.97
N ARG A 96 1.96 6.53 -16.80
CA ARG A 96 2.47 7.74 -17.44
C ARG A 96 2.69 8.91 -16.49
N ALA A 97 1.93 9.02 -15.39
CA ALA A 97 2.01 10.20 -14.51
C ALA A 97 3.33 10.26 -13.71
N VAL A 98 3.88 9.12 -13.30
CA VAL A 98 5.14 9.06 -12.54
C VAL A 98 6.35 9.37 -13.43
N HIS A 99 6.29 9.05 -14.71
CA HIS A 99 7.38 9.35 -15.65
C HIS A 99 7.47 10.84 -15.95
N ASN A 100 6.32 11.52 -16.09
CA ASN A 100 6.30 12.94 -16.45
C ASN A 100 6.82 13.86 -15.33
N SER A 101 6.72 13.46 -14.06
CA SER A 101 7.25 14.27 -12.94
C SER A 101 8.78 14.24 -12.83
N LEU A 102 9.48 13.32 -13.49
CA LEU A 102 10.95 13.26 -13.48
C LEU A 102 11.58 13.97 -14.69
N GLU A 103 10.85 14.19 -15.77
CA GLU A 103 11.36 14.90 -16.95
C GLU A 103 11.24 16.43 -16.83
N ASP A 104 10.29 16.94 -16.04
CA ASP A 104 10.10 18.39 -15.87
C ASP A 104 11.12 19.06 -14.92
N SER A 105 11.97 18.29 -14.23
CA SER A 105 12.99 18.83 -13.30
C SER A 105 14.36 19.08 -13.94
N ASP A 106 14.60 18.66 -15.19
CA ASP A 106 15.89 18.80 -15.89
C ASP A 106 15.87 19.85 -17.02
N SER A 107 14.88 20.75 -17.04
CA SER A 107 14.74 21.79 -18.07
C SER A 107 14.84 23.25 -17.57
N VAL A 108 15.82 23.53 -16.70
CA VAL A 108 16.31 24.91 -16.46
C VAL A 108 17.84 24.94 -16.41
#